data_AF-A0A369RMV5-F1
#
_entry.id   AF-A0A369RMV5-F1
#
_cell.length_a   1.000
_cell.length_b   1.000
_cell.length_c   1.000
_cell.angle_alpha   90.00
_cell.angle_beta   90.00
_cell.angle_gamma   90.00
#
_symmetry.space_group_name_H-M   'P 1'
#
loop_
_entity.id
_entity.type
_entity.pdbx_description
1 polymer ?
#
loop_
_entity_poly.entity_id
_entity_poly.type
_entity_poly.pdbx_seq_one_letter_code
_entity_poly.pdbx_strand_id
1 'polypeptide(L)' 'MKVGAPLLYELKGHRRLQVSDYRIIYTVDIAECEVTITSIKHRKESYRKKN' A
#
# COMPACT_ATOMS: atom_id res chain seq x y z
N MET A 1 -4.66 -5.29 -13.64
CA MET A 1 -4.21 -4.82 -12.30
C MET A 1 -4.71 -5.81 -11.26
N LYS A 2 -3.84 -6.39 -10.42
CA LYS A 2 -4.29 -7.14 -9.23
C LYS A 2 -4.43 -6.16 -8.07
N VAL A 3 -5.65 -6.00 -7.57
CA VAL A 3 -5.96 -5.22 -6.37
C VAL A 3 -5.63 -6.07 -5.14
N GLY A 4 -5.03 -5.45 -4.12
CA GLY A 4 -4.86 -6.08 -2.81
C GLY A 4 -3.79 -7.16 -2.73
N ALA A 5 -2.73 -7.05 -3.55
CA ALA A 5 -1.58 -7.93 -3.45
C ALA A 5 -0.98 -7.83 -2.03
N PRO A 6 -0.82 -8.95 -1.31
CA PRO A 6 -0.20 -8.93 0.01
C PRO A 6 1.26 -8.52 -0.11
N LEU A 7 1.74 -7.75 0.86
CA LEU A 7 3.16 -7.45 1.00
C LEU A 7 3.86 -8.55 1.80
N LEU A 8 5.17 -8.71 1.56
CA LEU A 8 6.00 -9.77 2.13
C LEU A 8 6.93 -9.21 3.22
N TYR A 9 7.58 -10.13 3.95
CA TYR A 9 8.56 -9.82 5.02
C TYR A 9 7.96 -8.96 6.14
N GLU A 10 8.66 -7.91 6.56
CA GLU A 10 8.24 -6.98 7.62
C GLU A 10 6.92 -6.26 7.32
N LEU A 11 6.43 -6.33 6.07
CA LEU A 11 5.16 -5.73 5.66
C LEU A 11 4.01 -6.77 5.59
N LYS A 12 4.20 -7.97 6.15
CA LYS A 12 3.15 -8.99 6.24
C LYS A 12 1.93 -8.42 6.98
N GLY A 13 0.75 -8.59 6.40
CA GLY A 13 -0.51 -8.01 6.89
C GLY A 13 -0.91 -6.73 6.16
N HIS A 14 0.05 -6.06 5.49
CA HIS A 14 -0.26 -4.97 4.59
C HIS A 14 -0.60 -5.47 3.19
N ARG A 15 -1.40 -4.68 2.48
CA ARG A 15 -1.82 -4.90 1.10
C ARG A 15 -1.48 -3.67 0.28
N ARG A 16 -1.20 -3.91 -1.00
CA ARG A 16 -0.94 -2.84 -1.98
C ARG A 16 -2.08 -2.77 -2.99
N LEU A 17 -2.59 -1.56 -3.15
CA LEU A 17 -3.41 -1.16 -4.29
C LEU A 17 -2.59 -0.25 -5.19
N GLN A 18 -2.63 -0.51 -6.50
CA GLN A 18 -2.11 0.41 -7.50
C GLN A 18 -3.31 1.12 -8.11
N VAL A 19 -3.30 2.45 -8.17
CA VAL A 19 -4.32 3.27 -8.84
C VAL A 19 -3.60 4.27 -9.71
N SER A 20 -3.69 4.12 -11.04
CA SER A 20 -2.91 4.92 -11.98
C SER A 20 -1.41 4.92 -11.59
N ASP A 21 -0.81 6.09 -11.39
CA ASP A 21 0.57 6.26 -10.95
C ASP A 21 0.76 6.26 -9.42
N TYR A 22 -0.26 5.96 -8.63
CA TYR A 22 -0.17 5.91 -7.17
C TYR A 22 -0.06 4.47 -6.65
N ARG A 23 0.68 4.32 -5.55
CA ARG A 23 0.68 3.12 -4.71
C ARG A 23 0.07 3.48 -3.36
N ILE A 24 -0.95 2.72 -3.00
CA ILE A 24 -1.64 2.84 -1.71
C ILE A 24 -1.31 1.57 -0.93
N ILE A 25 -0.80 1.74 0.30
CA ILE A 25 -0.59 0.67 1.26
C ILE A 25 -1.68 0.77 2.31
N TYR A 26 -2.30 -0.37 2.62
CA TYR A 26 -3.40 -0.44 3.57
C TYR A 26 -3.39 -1.75 4.35
N THR A 27 -4.06 -1.76 5.49
CA THR A 27 -4.38 -2.96 6.27
C THR A 27 -5.89 -3.19 6.25
N VAL A 28 -6.31 -4.41 6.58
CA VAL A 28 -7.73 -4.76 6.68
C VAL A 28 -7.93 -5.46 8.00
N ASP A 29 -8.81 -4.90 8.83
CA ASP A 29 -9.40 -5.61 9.95
C ASP A 29 -10.72 -6.22 9.47
N ILE A 30 -10.78 -7.55 9.41
CA ILE A 30 -11.97 -8.25 8.93
C ILE A 30 -13.03 -8.33 10.03
N ALA A 31 -12.63 -8.36 11.30
CA ALA A 31 -13.58 -8.44 12.42
C ALA A 31 -14.40 -7.14 12.51
N GLU A 32 -13.72 -6.01 12.36
CA GLU A 32 -14.35 -4.68 12.42
C GLU A 32 -14.80 -4.15 11.05
N CYS A 33 -14.56 -4.91 9.98
CA CYS A 33 -14.79 -4.46 8.60
C CYS A 33 -14.11 -3.11 8.27
N GLU A 34 -12.95 -2.86 8.87
CA GLU A 34 -12.22 -1.60 8.73
C GLU A 34 -11.05 -1.71 7.74
N VAL A 35 -10.85 -0.65 6.94
CA VAL A 35 -9.68 -0.49 6.08
C VAL A 35 -8.89 0.74 6.51
N THR A 36 -7.69 0.53 7.05
CA THR A 36 -6.79 1.62 7.42
C THR A 36 -5.77 1.86 6.32
N ILE A 37 -5.72 3.08 5.76
CA ILE A 37 -4.69 3.46 4.78
C ILE A 37 -3.45 3.93 5.54
N THR A 38 -2.33 3.24 5.35
CA THR A 38 -1.07 3.56 6.05
C THR A 38 -0.14 4.44 5.22
N SER A 39 -0.28 4.41 3.89
CA SER A 39 0.52 5.27 3.01
C SER A 39 -0.11 5.45 1.64
N ILE A 40 0.00 6.66 1.09
CA ILE A 40 -0.30 6.98 -0.30
C ILE A 40 0.94 7.66 -0.88
N LYS A 41 1.51 7.11 -1.95
CA LYS A 41 2.69 7.68 -2.61
C LYS A 41 2.57 7.62 -4.12
N HIS A 42 3.08 8.64 -4.80
CA HIS A 42 3.21 8.59 -6.25
C HIS A 42 4.38 7.68 -6.64
N ARG A 43 4.25 6.89 -7.72
CA ARG A 43 5.25 5.91 -8.17
C ARG A 43 6.61 6.55 -8.47
N LYS A 44 6.63 7.81 -8.87
CA LYS A 44 7.87 8.55 -9.15
C LYS A 44 8.57 9.06 -7.87
N GLU A 45 7.87 9.17 -6.75
CA GLU A 45 8.47 9.65 -5.49
C GLU A 45 9.44 8.64 -4.88
N SER A 46 9.33 7.33 -5.19
CA SER A 46 10.27 6.32 -4.68
C SER A 46 11.70 6.46 -5.19
N TYR A 47 11.95 7.31 -6.20
CA TYR A 47 13.27 7.52 -6.79
C TYR A 47 13.90 8.89 -6.46
N ARG A 48 13.19 9.79 -5.77
CA ARG A 48 13.83 11.01 -5.26
C ARG A 48 14.59 10.68 -3.98
N LYS A 49 15.89 10.39 -4.12
CA LYS A 49 16.82 10.51 -2.99
C LYS A 49 16.65 11.92 -2.41
N LYS A 50 16.37 12.02 -1.11
CA LYS A 50 16.60 13.25 -0.36
C LYS A 50 18.11 13.50 -0.43
N ASN A 51 18.50 14.49 -1.23
CA ASN A 51 19.81 15.14 -1.07
C ASN A 51 19.80 15.93 0.24
#